data_AF-T1DA07-F1
#
_entry.id   AF-T1DA07-F1
#
_cell.length_a   1.000
_cell.length_b   1.000
_cell.length_c   1.000
_cell.angle_alpha   90.00
_cell.angle_beta   90.00
_cell.angle_gamma   90.00
#
_symmetry.space_group_name_H-M   'P 1'
#
loop_
_entity.id
_entity.type
_entity.pdbx_description
1 polymer ?
#
loop_
_entity_poly.entity_id
_entity_poly.type
_entity_poly.pdbx_seq_one_letter_code
_entity_poly.pdbx_strand_id
1 'polypeptide(L)'
;MIRESGKYRRQKTENGIKIHEAAVVFPLTVPLESTVTPANLNDSPEFDEVLEGIDPDLVKQSILTFDLGYYDLGRFGKLKREGIRFVTRIKKNASYTVLREYAHSKIIRFRNGLALRLVSMEIDGRKEDYITDTFD
;
A
#
# COMPACT_ATOMS: atom_id res chain seq x y z
N MET A 1 34.85 2.61 -27.31
CA MET A 1 34.04 3.41 -28.27
C MET A 1 32.59 3.28 -27.85
N ILE A 2 32.10 4.21 -27.02
CA ILE A 2 30.71 4.22 -26.56
C ILE A 2 29.88 4.73 -27.73
N ARG A 3 29.07 3.85 -28.32
CA ARG A 3 28.12 4.23 -29.36
C ARG A 3 27.12 5.20 -28.73
N GLU A 4 27.01 6.36 -29.36
CA GLU A 4 26.08 7.47 -29.15
C GLU A 4 24.98 7.19 -28.11
N SER A 5 24.95 8.01 -27.05
CA SER A 5 23.81 8.06 -26.14
C SER A 5 22.56 8.27 -26.98
N GLY A 6 21.75 7.22 -27.09
CA GLY A 6 20.48 7.28 -27.80
C GLY A 6 19.72 8.49 -27.28
N LYS A 7 19.47 9.47 -28.16
CA LYS A 7 18.50 10.52 -27.87
C LYS A 7 17.16 9.81 -27.70
N TYR A 8 16.85 9.42 -26.47
CA TYR A 8 15.52 8.96 -26.09
C TYR A 8 14.60 10.14 -26.40
N ARG A 9 13.90 10.04 -27.53
CA ARG A 9 12.80 10.94 -27.85
C ARG A 9 11.80 10.72 -26.74
N ARG A 10 11.72 11.64 -25.76
CA ARG A 10 10.70 11.59 -24.71
C ARG A 10 9.37 11.49 -25.43
N GLN A 11 8.79 10.28 -25.45
CA GLN A 11 7.36 10.14 -25.69
C GLN A 11 6.66 10.98 -24.63
N LYS A 12 5.44 11.45 -24.94
CA LYS A 12 4.63 12.34 -24.09
C LYS A 12 4.89 12.00 -22.62
N THR A 13 5.56 12.89 -21.89
CA THR A 13 6.02 12.61 -20.52
C THR A 13 4.81 12.19 -19.72
N GLU A 14 4.86 11.00 -19.14
CA GLU A 14 3.88 10.59 -18.13
C GLU A 14 3.90 11.65 -17.03
N ASN A 15 2.72 12.05 -16.54
CA ASN A 15 2.58 13.14 -15.56
C ASN A 15 3.10 12.76 -14.15
N GLY A 16 3.96 11.75 -14.06
CA GLY A 16 4.43 11.09 -12.86
C GLY A 16 4.44 9.56 -13.04
N ILE A 17 5.18 8.89 -12.17
CA ILE A 17 5.17 7.43 -12.02
C ILE A 17 4.76 7.07 -10.58
N LYS A 18 4.27 5.86 -10.39
CA LYS A 18 3.98 5.24 -9.08
C LYS A 18 4.75 3.92 -8.98
N ILE A 19 5.07 3.52 -7.75
CA ILE A 19 5.64 2.21 -7.43
C ILE A 19 4.66 1.46 -6.53
N HIS A 20 4.38 0.22 -6.88
CA HIS A 20 3.66 -0.74 -6.03
C HIS A 20 4.67 -1.79 -5.59
N GLU A 21 4.78 -2.02 -4.27
CA GLU A 21 5.81 -2.89 -3.70
C GLU A 21 5.19 -3.85 -2.68
N ALA A 22 5.63 -5.10 -2.76
CA ALA A 22 5.47 -6.09 -1.69
C ALA A 22 6.83 -6.38 -1.08
N ALA A 23 6.92 -6.35 0.25
CA ALA A 23 8.18 -6.63 0.94
C ALA A 23 7.95 -7.54 2.15
N VAL A 24 8.91 -8.43 2.43
CA VAL A 24 8.95 -9.19 3.69
C VAL A 24 9.74 -8.38 4.70
N VAL A 25 9.23 -8.32 5.93
CA VAL A 25 9.85 -7.58 7.04
C VAL A 25 10.37 -8.56 8.07
N PHE A 26 11.53 -9.19 7.82
CA PHE A 26 12.50 -9.72 8.81
C PHE A 26 13.62 -10.55 8.12
N PRO A 27 14.88 -10.56 8.61
CA PRO A 27 15.54 -9.58 9.48
C PRO A 27 16.01 -8.32 8.73
N LEU A 28 15.89 -8.31 7.41
CA LEU A 28 16.01 -7.15 6.55
C LEU A 28 14.71 -7.00 5.77
N THR A 29 14.32 -5.77 5.48
CA THR A 29 13.22 -5.53 4.54
C THR A 29 13.72 -5.91 3.15
N VAL A 30 13.14 -6.94 2.56
CA VAL A 30 13.49 -7.40 1.22
C VAL A 30 12.29 -7.18 0.30
N PRO A 31 12.42 -6.37 -0.77
CA PRO A 31 11.40 -6.29 -1.79
C PRO A 31 11.26 -7.67 -2.46
N LEU A 32 10.04 -8.17 -2.53
CA LEU A 32 9.72 -9.42 -3.24
C LEU A 32 9.37 -9.13 -4.69
N GLU A 33 8.55 -8.12 -4.93
CA GLU A 33 8.06 -7.74 -6.25
C GLU A 33 7.80 -6.24 -6.30
N SER A 34 8.01 -5.63 -7.48
CA SER A 34 7.80 -4.19 -7.66
C SER A 34 7.37 -3.85 -9.07
N THR A 35 6.22 -3.19 -9.19
CA THR A 35 5.71 -2.71 -10.47
C THR A 35 5.73 -1.18 -10.51
N VAL A 36 6.23 -0.62 -11.62
CA VAL A 36 6.25 0.82 -11.87
C VAL A 36 5.17 1.15 -12.90
N THR A 37 4.27 2.07 -12.55
CA THR A 37 3.13 2.42 -13.41
C THR A 37 3.07 3.92 -13.66
N PRO A 38 2.48 4.38 -14.78
CA PRO A 38 2.14 5.79 -14.96
C PRO A 38 1.21 6.28 -13.85
N ALA A 39 1.34 7.55 -13.44
CA ALA A 39 0.54 8.11 -12.34
C ALA A 39 -0.98 8.14 -12.60
N ASN A 40 -1.40 8.11 -13.86
CA ASN A 40 -2.82 8.11 -14.25
C ASN A 40 -3.43 6.71 -14.41
N LEU A 41 -2.65 5.65 -14.20
CA LEU A 41 -3.16 4.28 -14.22
C LEU A 41 -3.94 3.97 -12.94
N ASN A 42 -4.95 3.11 -13.06
CA ASN A 42 -5.72 2.62 -11.91
C ASN A 42 -4.85 1.63 -11.14
N ASP A 43 -4.71 1.81 -9.83
CA ASP A 43 -3.79 0.99 -9.04
C ASP A 43 -4.31 -0.44 -8.79
N SER A 44 -5.63 -0.68 -8.86
CA SER A 44 -6.22 -1.97 -8.45
C SER A 44 -5.70 -3.17 -9.27
N PRO A 45 -5.68 -3.16 -10.62
CA PRO A 45 -5.14 -4.27 -11.40
C PRO A 45 -3.64 -4.50 -11.17
N GLU A 46 -2.89 -3.43 -10.95
CA GLU A 46 -1.43 -3.48 -10.78
C GLU A 46 -1.04 -4.18 -9.47
N PHE A 47 -1.87 -4.07 -8.43
CA PHE A 47 -1.70 -4.85 -7.21
C PHE A 47 -1.94 -6.35 -7.41
N ASP A 48 -2.83 -6.73 -8.33
CA ASP A 48 -3.04 -8.15 -8.64
C ASP A 48 -1.79 -8.71 -9.34
N GLU A 49 -1.18 -7.94 -10.26
CA GLU A 49 0.09 -8.32 -10.89
C GLU A 49 1.23 -8.50 -9.87
N VAL A 50 1.38 -7.57 -8.91
CA VAL A 50 2.36 -7.69 -7.82
C VAL A 50 2.13 -8.95 -7.00
N LEU A 51 0.87 -9.29 -6.70
CA LEU A 51 0.54 -10.48 -5.92
C LEU A 51 0.77 -11.79 -6.68
N GLU A 52 0.47 -11.81 -7.98
CA GLU A 52 0.68 -12.97 -8.86
C GLU A 52 2.17 -13.28 -9.06
N GLY A 53 3.04 -12.27 -8.99
CA GLY A 53 4.50 -12.43 -9.12
C GLY A 53 5.18 -13.07 -7.91
N ILE A 54 4.50 -13.21 -6.78
CA ILE A 54 5.10 -13.64 -5.51
C ILE A 54 4.64 -15.06 -5.15
N ASP A 55 5.57 -15.86 -4.64
CA ASP A 55 5.25 -17.16 -4.06
C ASP A 55 4.13 -17.05 -2.99
N PRO A 56 3.03 -17.84 -3.06
CA PRO A 56 1.89 -17.72 -2.15
C PRO A 56 2.24 -17.85 -0.64
N ASP A 57 3.29 -18.59 -0.30
CA ASP A 57 3.73 -18.74 1.09
C ASP A 57 4.55 -17.53 1.57
N LEU A 58 5.20 -16.81 0.64
CA LEU A 58 5.87 -15.54 0.89
C LEU A 58 4.89 -14.36 0.92
N VAL A 59 3.83 -14.39 0.10
CA VAL A 59 2.79 -13.35 0.08
C VAL A 59 2.20 -13.13 1.48
N LYS A 60 1.90 -14.21 2.21
CA LYS A 60 1.35 -14.13 3.58
C LYS A 60 2.32 -13.53 4.59
N GLN A 61 3.62 -13.58 4.30
CA GLN A 61 4.67 -12.99 5.13
C GLN A 61 5.00 -11.56 4.70
N SER A 62 4.53 -11.14 3.53
CA SER A 62 4.77 -9.80 3.01
C SER A 62 3.86 -8.75 3.66
N ILE A 63 4.26 -7.49 3.54
CA ILE A 63 3.45 -6.31 3.77
C ILE A 63 3.33 -5.58 2.44
N LEU A 64 2.11 -5.38 1.97
CA LEU A 64 1.82 -4.57 0.80
C LEU A 64 1.77 -3.09 1.18
N THR A 65 2.46 -2.25 0.41
CA THR A 65 2.34 -0.80 0.54
C THR A 65 1.54 -0.25 -0.64
N PHE A 66 0.59 0.64 -0.33
CA PHE A 66 -0.29 1.24 -1.30
C PHE A 66 0.08 2.72 -1.55
N ASP A 67 -0.05 3.17 -2.79
CA ASP A 67 0.15 4.58 -3.16
C ASP A 67 -0.87 5.53 -2.49
N LEU A 68 -0.49 6.81 -2.42
CA LEU A 68 -1.20 7.94 -1.83
C LEU A 68 -2.54 8.25 -2.53
N GLY A 69 -3.54 7.41 -2.28
CA GLY A 69 -4.88 7.59 -2.83
C GLY A 69 -5.68 6.30 -2.96
N TYR A 70 -5.01 5.15 -2.86
CA TYR A 70 -5.68 3.87 -2.96
C TYR A 70 -6.59 3.62 -1.76
N TYR A 71 -7.90 3.57 -2.01
CA TYR A 71 -8.90 3.40 -0.96
C TYR A 71 -10.05 2.52 -1.44
N ASP A 72 -9.94 1.22 -1.18
CA ASP A 72 -10.98 0.22 -1.45
C ASP A 72 -11.16 -0.69 -0.23
N LEU A 73 -12.20 -0.40 0.56
CA LEU A 73 -12.54 -1.18 1.75
C LEU A 73 -12.92 -2.63 1.43
N GLY A 74 -13.43 -2.92 0.23
CA GLY A 74 -13.74 -4.28 -0.21
C GLY A 74 -12.46 -5.08 -0.41
N ARG A 75 -11.48 -4.48 -1.11
CA ARG A 75 -10.16 -5.09 -1.32
C ARG A 75 -9.40 -5.27 0.00
N PHE A 76 -9.39 -4.28 0.88
CA PHE A 76 -8.79 -4.41 2.21
C PHE A 76 -9.41 -5.55 3.02
N GLY A 77 -10.72 -5.74 2.90
CA GLY A 77 -11.42 -6.88 3.50
C GLY A 77 -11.01 -8.23 2.88
N LYS A 78 -10.77 -8.29 1.57
CA LYS A 78 -10.27 -9.49 0.88
C LYS A 78 -8.85 -9.84 1.36
N LEU A 79 -7.92 -8.89 1.31
CA LEU A 79 -6.53 -9.08 1.75
C LEU A 79 -6.45 -9.59 3.19
N LYS A 80 -7.21 -8.96 4.09
CA LYS A 80 -7.30 -9.39 5.50
C LYS A 80 -7.79 -10.84 5.65
N ARG A 81 -8.79 -11.27 4.86
CA ARG A 81 -9.29 -12.66 4.89
C ARG A 81 -8.26 -13.66 4.36
N GLU A 82 -7.43 -13.23 3.43
CA GLU A 82 -6.36 -14.04 2.82
C GLU A 82 -5.08 -14.05 3.69
N GLY A 83 -5.05 -13.28 4.79
CA GLY A 83 -3.89 -13.18 5.68
C GLY A 83 -2.76 -12.34 5.09
N ILE A 84 -3.06 -11.49 4.10
CA ILE A 84 -2.09 -10.63 3.42
C ILE A 84 -2.07 -9.28 4.12
N ARG A 85 -0.93 -8.96 4.74
CA ARG A 85 -0.79 -7.71 5.48
C ARG A 85 -0.65 -6.53 4.55
N PHE A 86 -1.13 -5.38 4.99
CA PHE A 86 -0.96 -4.15 4.23
C PHE A 86 -0.88 -2.88 5.06
N VAL A 87 -0.34 -1.83 4.45
CA VAL A 87 -0.36 -0.47 4.96
C VAL A 87 -0.78 0.48 3.83
N THR A 88 -1.78 1.31 4.10
CA THR A 88 -2.21 2.39 3.18
C THR A 88 -2.58 3.64 3.96
N ARG A 89 -2.45 4.81 3.33
CA ARG A 89 -2.92 6.06 3.91
C ARG A 89 -4.45 6.09 3.95
N ILE A 90 -5.03 6.52 5.06
CA ILE A 90 -6.49 6.68 5.13
C ILE A 90 -6.93 7.88 4.30
N LYS A 91 -8.05 7.75 3.58
CA LYS A 91 -8.65 8.89 2.87
C LYS A 91 -9.07 9.97 3.87
N LYS A 92 -8.79 11.25 3.53
CA LYS A 92 -9.29 12.39 4.30
C LYS A 92 -10.81 12.29 4.47
N ASN A 93 -11.29 12.50 5.69
CA ASN A 93 -12.70 12.41 6.07
C ASN A 93 -13.33 11.00 5.92
N ALA A 94 -12.54 9.93 5.93
CA ALA A 94 -13.08 8.58 6.01
C ALA A 94 -13.98 8.41 7.24
N SER A 95 -15.17 7.87 7.06
CA SER A 95 -16.14 7.66 8.13
C SER A 95 -15.89 6.30 8.81
N TYR A 96 -15.56 6.34 10.09
CA TYR A 96 -15.34 5.17 10.92
C TYR A 96 -15.78 5.42 12.36
N THR A 97 -15.94 4.34 13.13
CA THR A 97 -16.15 4.36 14.57
C THR A 97 -14.92 3.80 15.26
N VAL A 98 -14.47 4.43 16.34
CA VAL A 98 -13.38 3.91 17.17
C VAL A 98 -13.92 2.79 18.07
N LEU A 99 -13.31 1.61 18.00
CA LEU A 99 -13.63 0.45 18.84
C LEU A 99 -12.74 0.36 20.09
N ARG A 100 -11.47 0.76 19.95
CA ARG A 100 -10.47 0.75 21.03
C ARG A 100 -9.37 1.76 20.74
N GLU A 101 -8.81 2.37 21.77
CA GLU A 101 -7.66 3.29 21.66
C GLU A 101 -6.44 2.72 22.38
N TYR A 102 -5.25 2.99 21.82
CA TYR A 102 -3.94 2.70 22.36
C TYR A 102 -3.08 3.97 22.33
N ALA A 103 -1.91 3.95 22.97
CA ALA A 103 -1.02 5.12 23.07
C ALA A 103 -0.69 5.78 21.72
N HIS A 104 -0.48 4.98 20.66
CA HIS A 104 -0.08 5.47 19.33
C HIS A 104 -0.96 4.93 18.18
N SER A 105 -2.09 4.29 18.48
CA SER A 105 -2.99 3.74 17.44
C SER A 105 -4.41 3.53 17.95
N LYS A 106 -5.35 3.28 17.04
CA LYS A 106 -6.75 2.97 17.37
C LYS A 106 -7.21 1.77 16.57
N ILE A 107 -8.09 0.95 17.14
CA ILE A 107 -8.88 0.00 16.33
C ILE A 107 -10.13 0.72 15.88
N ILE A 108 -10.33 0.80 14.57
CA ILE A 108 -11.47 1.47 13.95
C ILE A 108 -12.33 0.48 13.18
N ARG A 109 -13.61 0.79 13.03
CA ARG A 109 -14.56 0.05 12.20
C ARG A 109 -15.19 0.97 11.16
N PHE A 110 -15.11 0.56 9.90
CA PHE A 110 -15.79 1.24 8.80
C PHE A 110 -17.26 0.83 8.70
N ARG A 111 -18.04 1.59 7.94
CA ARG A 111 -19.49 1.35 7.74
C ARG A 111 -19.81 -0.03 7.17
N ASN A 112 -18.91 -0.60 6.37
CA ASN A 112 -19.07 -1.96 5.81
C ASN A 112 -18.72 -3.08 6.82
N GLY A 113 -18.47 -2.74 8.10
CA GLY A 113 -18.11 -3.70 9.14
C GLY A 113 -16.62 -4.02 9.22
N LEU A 114 -15.80 -3.60 8.25
CA LEU A 114 -14.36 -3.88 8.25
C LEU A 114 -13.69 -3.18 9.44
N ALA A 115 -12.99 -3.96 10.26
CA ALA A 115 -12.19 -3.45 11.36
C ALA A 115 -10.70 -3.48 11.02
N LEU A 116 -10.02 -2.35 11.15
CA LEU A 116 -8.59 -2.15 10.89
C LEU A 116 -7.96 -1.34 12.02
N ARG A 117 -6.63 -1.33 12.09
CA ARG A 117 -5.86 -0.45 12.96
C ARG A 117 -5.58 0.86 12.23
N LEU A 118 -5.85 1.98 12.89
CA LEU A 118 -5.47 3.32 12.49
C LEU A 118 -4.18 3.69 13.25
N VAL A 119 -3.12 3.99 12.53
CA VAL A 119 -1.83 4.45 13.07
C VAL A 119 -1.63 5.89 12.63
N SER A 120 -1.35 6.77 13.60
CA SER A 120 -1.04 8.17 13.34
C SER A 120 0.46 8.39 13.51
N MET A 121 1.09 9.01 12.53
CA MET A 121 2.52 9.35 12.55
C MET A 121 2.69 10.85 12.33
N GLU A 122 3.75 11.43 12.91
CA GLU A 122 4.16 12.79 12.59
C GLU A 122 5.31 12.72 11.57
N ILE A 123 5.08 13.27 10.38
CA ILE A 123 6.04 13.29 9.27
C ILE A 123 6.17 14.73 8.82
N ASP A 124 7.37 15.30 8.89
CA ASP A 124 7.65 16.70 8.53
C ASP A 124 6.70 17.71 9.20
N GLY A 125 6.40 17.50 10.48
CA GLY A 125 5.49 18.34 11.27
C GLY A 125 4.01 18.22 10.89
N ARG A 126 3.64 17.21 10.08
CA ARG A 126 2.25 16.92 9.69
C ARG A 126 1.84 15.58 10.28
N LYS A 127 0.63 15.54 10.83
CA LYS A 127 0.02 14.30 11.26
C LYS A 127 -0.52 13.56 10.03
N GLU A 128 -0.04 12.34 9.83
CA GLU A 128 -0.44 11.44 8.76
C GLU A 128 -1.04 10.16 9.33
N ASP A 129 -2.18 9.76 8.79
CA ASP A 129 -2.96 8.64 9.29
C ASP A 129 -2.94 7.48 8.27
N TYR A 130 -2.60 6.29 8.75
CA TYR A 130 -2.49 5.06 7.98
C TYR A 130 -3.42 4.00 8.55
N ILE A 131 -3.93 3.13 7.69
CA ILE A 131 -4.69 1.94 8.08
C ILE A 131 -3.93 0.68 7.72
N THR A 132 -4.02 -0.30 8.61
CA THR A 132 -3.39 -1.61 8.46
C THR A 132 -4.23 -2.70 9.13
N ASP A 133 -4.08 -3.93 8.69
CA ASP A 133 -4.60 -5.14 9.34
C ASP A 133 -3.59 -5.79 10.31
N THR A 134 -2.50 -5.08 10.62
CA THR A 134 -1.44 -5.48 11.57
C THR A 134 -1.84 -5.05 12.99
N PHE A 135 -2.17 -5.99 13.88
CA PHE A 135 -2.77 -5.75 15.22
C PHE A 135 -1.83 -6.00 16.41
N ASP A 136 -0.63 -6.47 16.14
CA ASP A 136 0.49 -6.79 17.04
C ASP A 136 1.05 -5.59 17.83
#